data_AF-A0A3D9GM65-F1
#
_entry.id   AF-A0A3D9GM65-F1
#
_cell.length_a   1.000
_cell.length_b   1.000
_cell.length_c   1.000
_cell.angle_alpha   90.00
_cell.angle_beta   90.00
_cell.angle_gamma   90.00
#
_symmetry.space_group_name_H-M   'P 1'
#
loop_
_entity.id
_entity.type
_entity.pdbx_description
1 polymer ?
#
loop_
_entity_poly.entity_id
_entity_poly.type
_entity_poly.pdbx_seq_one_letter_code
_entity_poly.pdbx_strand_id
1 'polypeptide(L)' 'MAKFIKIEGIVEIRDDEDNDIFIDEFLEFIERHQWYFGGGSREVNELGEDL' A
#
# COMPACT_ATOMS: atom_id res chain seq x y z
N MET A 1 -10.22 23.12 -2.60
CA MET A 1 -8.75 22.90 -2.62
C MET A 1 -8.50 21.47 -2.19
N ALA A 2 -7.82 20.68 -3.01
CA ALA A 2 -7.42 19.31 -2.64
C ALA A 2 -6.20 19.36 -1.72
N LYS A 3 -6.14 18.46 -0.74
CA LYS A 3 -4.96 18.22 0.10
C LYS A 3 -4.31 16.91 -0.37
N PHE A 4 -2.99 16.89 -0.44
CA PHE A 4 -2.22 15.72 -0.87
C PHE A 4 -1.32 15.27 0.29
N ILE A 5 -1.23 13.95 0.49
CA ILE A 5 -0.42 13.33 1.55
C ILE A 5 0.56 12.36 0.89
N LYS A 6 1.84 12.44 1.26
CA LYS A 6 2.85 11.46 0.85
C LYS A 6 2.91 10.35 1.89
N ILE A 7 2.94 9.10 1.44
CA ILE A 7 3.07 7.91 2.27
C ILE A 7 4.46 7.31 2.01
N GLU A 8 5.23 7.07 3.07
CA GLU A 8 6.54 6.40 3.03
C GLU A 8 6.61 5.40 4.19
N GLY A 9 7.04 4.17 3.91
CA GLY A 9 7.16 3.11 4.92
C GLY A 9 7.11 1.72 4.33
N ILE A 10 7.27 0.72 5.20
CA ILE A 10 7.09 -0.70 4.92
C ILE A 10 5.91 -1.16 5.75
N VAL A 11 5.01 -1.93 5.13
CA VAL A 11 3.91 -2.59 5.82
C VAL A 11 4.29 -4.05 6.04
N GLU A 12 3.99 -4.57 7.23
CA GLU A 12 4.04 -5.99 7.54
C GLU A 12 2.63 -6.54 7.34
N ILE A 13 2.51 -7.58 6.52
CA ILE A 13 1.27 -8.32 6.28
C ILE A 13 1.46 -9.76 6.72
N ARG A 14 0.39 -10.56 6.73
CA ARG A 14 0.49 -11.95 7.17
C ARG A 14 1.18 -12.80 6.12
N ASP A 15 1.85 -13.88 6.53
CA ASP A 15 2.55 -14.80 5.63
C ASP A 15 1.63 -15.50 4.61
N ASP A 16 0.31 -15.51 4.85
CA ASP A 16 -0.70 -16.06 3.94
C ASP A 16 -1.28 -15.03 2.94
N GLU A 17 -0.76 -13.80 2.95
CA GLU A 17 -1.14 -12.70 2.08
C GLU A 17 0.05 -12.28 1.20
N ASP A 18 -0.21 -11.74 0.01
CA ASP A 18 0.80 -11.26 -0.92
C ASP A 18 0.60 -9.77 -1.26
N ASN A 19 1.50 -9.22 -2.09
CA ASN A 19 1.42 -7.83 -2.52
C ASN A 19 0.07 -7.45 -3.16
N ASP A 20 -0.51 -8.38 -3.92
CA ASP A 20 -1.73 -8.15 -4.69
C ASP A 20 -2.94 -8.05 -3.73
N ILE A 21 -3.02 -8.93 -2.73
CA ILE A 21 -4.05 -8.86 -1.68
C ILE A 21 -3.93 -7.53 -0.92
N PHE A 22 -2.72 -7.14 -0.53
CA PHE A 22 -2.50 -5.88 0.19
C PHE A 22 -2.93 -4.65 -0.65
N ILE A 23 -2.51 -4.57 -1.91
CA ILE A 23 -2.81 -3.39 -2.74
C ILE A 23 -4.31 -3.29 -3.03
N ASP A 24 -4.99 -4.42 -3.21
CA ASP A 24 -6.44 -4.46 -3.42
C ASP A 24 -7.20 -3.94 -2.18
N GLU A 25 -6.88 -4.45 -0.98
CA GLU A 25 -7.53 -3.99 0.26
C GLU A 25 -7.20 -2.51 0.56
N PHE A 26 -5.97 -2.09 0.31
CA PHE A 26 -5.56 -0.70 0.48
C PHE A 26 -6.32 0.23 -0.46
N LEU A 27 -6.47 -0.13 -1.74
CA LEU A 27 -7.24 0.65 -2.70
C LEU A 27 -8.72 0.68 -2.33
N GLU A 28 -9.32 -0.44 -1.91
CA GLU A 28 -10.71 -0.47 -1.43
C GLU A 28 -10.93 0.52 -0.27
N PHE A 29 -10.01 0.54 0.70
CA PHE A 29 -10.06 1.48 1.82
C PHE A 29 -10.03 2.95 1.34
N ILE A 30 -9.10 3.29 0.44
CA ILE A 30 -8.96 4.65 -0.12
C ILE A 30 -10.24 5.08 -0.87
N GLU A 31 -10.76 4.21 -1.74
CA GLU A 31 -11.93 4.49 -2.58
C GLU A 31 -13.22 4.63 -1.77
N ARG A 32 -13.36 3.86 -0.68
CA ARG A 32 -14.49 4.00 0.27
C ARG A 32 -14.58 5.41 0.87
N HIS A 33 -13.45 6.10 1.00
CA HIS A 33 -13.38 7.48 1.46
C HIS A 33 -13.47 8.53 0.32
N GLN A 34 -13.68 8.10 -0.92
CA GLN A 34 -13.66 8.94 -2.13
C GLN A 34 -12.31 9.66 -2.30
N TRP A 35 -11.24 9.00 -1.88
CA TRP A 35 -9.86 9.45 -2.09
C TRP A 35 -9.27 8.79 -3.34
N TYR A 36 -8.09 9.24 -3.72
CA TYR A 36 -7.38 8.74 -4.89
C TYR A 36 -5.93 8.48 -4.48
N PHE A 37 -5.45 7.28 -4.79
CA PHE A 37 -4.06 6.91 -4.60
C PHE A 37 -3.37 6.78 -5.96
N GLY A 38 -2.19 7.37 -6.08
CA GLY A 38 -1.33 7.24 -7.26
C GLY A 38 0.03 6.75 -6.81
N GLY A 39 0.39 5.53 -7.21
CA GLY A 39 1.61 4.84 -6.77
C GLY A 39 1.51 3.34 -7.02
N GLY A 40 2.29 2.58 -6.25
CA GLY A 40 2.25 1.12 -6.24
C GLY A 40 2.95 0.58 -5.01
N SER A 41 2.86 -0.73 -4.84
CA SER A 41 3.57 -1.50 -3.82
C SER A 41 4.58 -2.44 -4.49
N ARG A 42 5.54 -2.89 -3.70
CA ARG A 42 6.50 -3.95 -4.06
C ARG A 42 6.81 -4.75 -2.81
N GLU A 43 7.07 -6.04 -2.95
CA GLU A 43 7.51 -6.86 -1.82
C GLU A 43 8.96 -6.53 -1.47
N VAL A 44 9.24 -6.51 -0.17
CA VAL A 44 10.57 -6.20 0.36
C VAL A 44 10.90 -7.14 1.51
N ASN A 45 12.19 -7.36 1.74
CA ASN A 45 12.66 -8.04 2.94
C ASN A 45 12.54 -7.14 4.19
N GLU A 46 12.87 -7.69 5.37
CA GLU A 46 12.85 -6.96 6.66
C GLU A 46 13.76 -5.72 6.69
N LEU A 47 14.72 -5.61 5.76
CA LEU A 47 15.62 -4.47 5.61
C LEU A 47 15.12 -3.43 4.60
N GLY A 48 13.99 -3.68 3.92
CA GLY A 48 13.42 -2.80 2.91
C GLY A 48 14.00 -2.94 1.51
N GLU A 49 14.75 -4.01 1.26
CA GLU A 49 15.36 -4.33 -0.03
C GLU A 49 14.38 -5.15 -0.88
N ASP A 50 14.40 -4.95 -2.21
CA ASP A 50 13.56 -5.71 -3.16
C ASP A 50 13.74 -7.23 -3.01
N LEU A 51 12.63 -7.98 -3.10
CA LEU A 51 12.62 -9.43 -3.24
C LEU A 51 12.68 -9.89 -4.71
#